data_AF-A0A0D0F8I8-F1
#
_entry.id   AF-A0A0D0F8I8-F1
#
_cell.length_a   1.000
_cell.length_b   1.000
_cell.length_c   1.000
_cell.angle_alpha   90.00
_cell.angle_beta   90.00
_cell.angle_gamma   90.00
#
_symmetry.space_group_name_H-M   'P 1'
#
loop_
_entity.id
_entity.type
_entity.pdbx_description
1 polymer ?
#
loop_
_entity_poly.entity_id
_entity_poly.type
_entity_poly.pdbx_seq_one_letter_code
_entity_poly.pdbx_strand_id
1 'polypeptide(L)'
;MNKILTDKGGHIAASNVGFANALTVFSKSVQEPVLNQATFKKALAKVIASVNAGDRYYPETITEASLKSLTLDDIKTFYNRNIIPSNTCLTIVGNITAADARELAKKSFGEWNRSASEHQVSK
;
A
#
# COMPACT_ATOMS: atom_id res chain seq x y z
N MET A 1 49.80 2.23 10.45
CA MET A 1 48.59 2.57 11.23
C MET A 1 47.38 2.06 10.46
N ASN A 2 46.86 0.88 10.82
CA ASN A 2 45.67 0.30 10.18
C ASN A 2 44.42 0.85 10.87
N LYS A 3 43.71 1.77 10.23
CA LYS A 3 42.35 2.13 10.62
C LYS A 3 41.41 1.04 10.11
N ILE A 4 40.97 0.16 11.01
CA ILE A 4 39.82 -0.71 10.78
C ILE A 4 38.60 0.21 10.69
N LEU A 5 37.94 0.24 9.54
CA LEU A 5 36.62 0.83 9.39
C LEU A 5 35.65 -0.05 10.17
N THR A 6 35.21 0.41 11.34
CA THR A 6 34.09 -0.23 12.04
C THR A 6 32.81 0.17 11.32
N ASP A 7 32.46 -0.63 10.31
CA ASP A 7 31.14 -0.58 9.69
C ASP A 7 30.08 -0.83 10.77
N LYS A 8 29.29 0.20 11.07
CA LYS A 8 28.05 0.08 11.86
C LYS A 8 26.85 -0.23 10.95
N GLY A 9 27.08 -0.53 9.68
CA GLY A 9 26.08 -0.95 8.72
C GLY A 9 25.59 -2.37 9.01
N GLY A 10 24.35 -2.47 9.50
CA GLY A 10 23.52 -3.60 9.07
C GLY A 10 23.41 -4.82 9.98
N HIS A 11 23.76 -4.75 11.26
CA HIS A 11 23.25 -5.71 12.26
C HIS A 11 21.92 -5.26 12.87
N ILE A 12 21.02 -4.66 12.10
CA ILE A 12 19.62 -4.66 12.49
C ILE A 12 19.07 -6.00 12.00
N ALA A 13 19.40 -7.07 12.72
CA ALA A 13 18.53 -8.22 12.72
C ALA A 13 17.17 -7.68 13.17
N ALA A 14 16.25 -7.46 12.23
CA ALA A 14 14.87 -7.19 12.57
C ALA A 14 14.46 -8.37 13.45
N SER A 15 14.34 -8.14 14.76
CA SER A 15 13.89 -9.19 15.66
C SER A 15 12.53 -9.65 15.15
N ASN A 16 12.21 -10.92 15.35
CA ASN A 16 10.90 -11.45 14.95
C ASN A 16 9.76 -10.59 15.52
N VAL A 17 9.96 -9.95 16.68
CA VAL A 17 9.05 -8.96 17.29
C VAL A 17 8.94 -7.68 16.46
N GLY A 18 10.07 -7.10 16.02
CA GLY A 18 10.06 -5.89 15.19
C GLY A 18 9.36 -6.13 13.84
N PHE A 19 9.64 -7.26 13.20
CA PHE A 19 8.94 -7.64 11.97
C PHE A 19 7.45 -7.89 12.20
N ALA A 20 7.07 -8.62 13.25
CA ALA A 20 5.66 -8.87 13.58
C ALA A 20 4.86 -7.58 13.83
N ASN A 21 5.47 -6.61 14.52
CA ASN A 21 4.87 -5.30 14.76
C ASN A 21 4.70 -4.53 13.45
N ALA A 22 5.73 -4.51 12.61
CA ALA A 22 5.66 -3.85 11.30
C ALA A 22 4.58 -4.48 10.41
N LEU A 23 4.49 -5.81 10.36
CA LEU A 23 3.45 -6.51 9.61
C LEU A 23 2.05 -6.20 10.13
N THR A 24 1.90 -6.08 11.45
CA THR A 24 0.63 -5.69 12.07
C THR A 24 0.23 -4.26 11.70
N VAL A 25 1.15 -3.29 11.81
CA VAL A 25 0.88 -1.90 11.40
C VAL A 25 0.56 -1.81 9.92
N PHE A 26 1.32 -2.53 9.09
CA PHE A 26 1.09 -2.59 7.65
C PHE A 26 -0.29 -3.17 7.34
N SER A 27 -0.67 -4.29 7.95
CA SER A 27 -1.98 -4.91 7.75
C SER A 27 -3.13 -3.97 8.09
N LYS A 28 -3.03 -3.22 9.20
CA LYS A 28 -4.02 -2.19 9.56
C LYS A 28 -4.08 -1.06 8.53
N SER A 29 -2.93 -0.64 8.00
CA SER A 29 -2.87 0.42 6.98
C SER A 29 -3.58 0.02 5.68
N VAL A 30 -3.55 -1.27 5.34
CA VAL A 30 -4.26 -1.86 4.17
C VAL A 30 -5.75 -2.06 4.48
N GLN A 31 -6.08 -2.51 5.69
CA GLN A 31 -7.46 -2.80 6.06
C GLN A 31 -8.25 -1.52 6.39
N GLU A 32 -7.61 -0.47 6.88
CA GLU A 32 -8.25 0.75 7.39
C GLU A 32 -7.57 2.01 6.81
N PRO A 33 -7.66 2.25 5.49
CA PRO A 33 -7.00 3.40 4.89
C PRO A 33 -7.67 4.72 5.32
N VAL A 34 -6.86 5.71 5.68
CA VAL A 34 -7.35 7.06 6.00
C VAL A 34 -7.65 7.84 4.71
N LEU A 35 -8.84 7.61 4.16
CA LEU A 35 -9.35 8.28 2.95
C LEU A 35 -10.31 9.42 3.33
N ASN A 36 -9.79 10.64 3.37
CA ASN A 36 -10.55 11.84 3.70
C ASN A 36 -10.24 12.99 2.73
N GLN A 37 -10.99 14.09 2.85
CA GLN A 37 -10.88 15.21 1.91
C GLN A 37 -9.48 15.86 1.92
N ALA A 38 -8.80 15.91 3.06
CA ALA A 38 -7.48 16.52 3.16
C ALA A 38 -6.41 15.66 2.47
N THR A 39 -6.42 14.34 2.70
CA THR A 39 -5.48 13.42 2.06
C THR A 39 -5.75 13.32 0.56
N PHE A 40 -7.01 13.31 0.16
CA PHE A 40 -7.42 13.34 -1.24
C PHE A 40 -6.93 14.58 -1.99
N LYS A 41 -7.22 15.79 -1.48
CA LYS A 41 -6.78 17.05 -2.12
C LYS A 41 -5.25 17.12 -2.26
N LYS A 42 -4.53 16.68 -1.22
CA LYS A 42 -3.06 16.64 -1.24
C LYS A 42 -2.52 15.66 -2.28
N ALA A 43 -3.10 14.48 -2.38
CA ALA A 43 -2.72 13.48 -3.39
C ALA A 43 -3.03 13.96 -4.80
N LEU A 44 -4.23 14.49 -5.03
CA LEU A 44 -4.66 15.02 -6.33
C LEU A 44 -3.74 16.13 -6.83
N ALA A 45 -3.40 17.10 -5.96
CA ALA A 45 -2.48 18.18 -6.31
C ALA A 45 -1.09 17.66 -6.70
N LYS A 46 -0.58 16.63 -6.01
CA LYS A 46 0.71 16.00 -6.35
C LYS A 46 0.67 15.30 -7.70
N VAL A 47 -0.41 14.60 -8.02
CA VAL A 47 -0.56 13.91 -9.31
C VAL A 47 -0.67 14.92 -10.44
N ILE A 48 -1.47 15.98 -10.29
CA ILE A 48 -1.57 17.06 -11.29
C ILE A 48 -0.20 17.71 -11.52
N ALA A 49 0.56 18.00 -10.46
CA ALA A 49 1.90 18.56 -10.59
C ALA A 49 2.86 17.62 -11.34
N SER A 50 2.80 16.31 -11.06
CA SER A 50 3.62 15.28 -11.73
C SER A 50 3.25 15.17 -13.23
N VAL A 51 1.96 15.18 -13.56
CA VAL A 51 1.46 15.18 -14.95
C VAL A 51 1.93 16.43 -15.70
N ASN A 52 1.77 17.62 -15.11
CA ASN A 52 2.15 18.88 -15.74
C ASN A 52 3.68 19.02 -15.89
N ALA A 53 4.46 18.43 -14.97
CA ALA A 53 5.92 18.41 -15.04
C ALA A 53 6.46 17.37 -16.04
N GLY A 54 5.66 16.37 -16.42
CA GLY A 54 6.12 15.26 -17.25
C GLY A 54 7.25 14.45 -16.61
N ASP A 55 7.32 14.40 -15.27
CA ASP A 55 8.42 13.75 -14.53
C ASP A 55 8.32 12.21 -14.52
N ARG A 56 7.21 11.67 -15.02
CA ARG A 56 6.90 10.24 -15.16
C ARG A 56 6.03 10.00 -16.38
N TYR A 57 5.98 8.75 -16.81
CA TYR A 57 5.04 8.33 -17.85
C TYR A 57 3.59 8.35 -17.34
N TYR A 58 2.73 9.03 -18.08
CA TYR A 58 1.28 9.01 -17.95
C TYR A 58 0.69 8.71 -19.33
N PRO A 59 -0.36 7.86 -19.44
CA PRO A 59 -1.10 7.70 -20.68
C PRO A 59 -1.66 9.05 -21.16
N GLU A 60 -1.72 9.28 -22.47
CA GLU A 60 -2.26 10.53 -23.06
C GLU A 60 -3.71 10.83 -22.64
N THR A 61 -4.44 9.81 -22.21
CA THR A 61 -5.82 9.93 -21.70
C THR A 61 -5.89 10.60 -20.32
N ILE A 62 -4.77 10.74 -19.60
CA ILE A 62 -4.71 11.38 -18.28
C ILE A 62 -4.41 12.87 -18.46
N THR A 63 -5.40 13.70 -18.18
CA THR A 63 -5.31 15.17 -18.28
C THR A 63 -5.59 15.84 -16.95
N GLU A 64 -5.17 17.09 -16.78
CA GLU A 64 -5.55 17.88 -15.59
C GLU A 64 -7.08 17.97 -15.42
N ALA A 65 -7.82 18.08 -16.53
CA ALA A 65 -9.27 18.10 -16.52
C ALA A 65 -9.87 16.79 -15.98
N SER A 66 -9.40 15.63 -16.47
CA SER A 66 -9.88 14.31 -16.00
C SER A 66 -9.47 14.02 -14.55
N LEU A 67 -8.33 14.56 -14.10
CA LEU A 67 -7.92 14.46 -12.70
C LEU A 67 -8.82 15.31 -11.79
N LYS A 68 -9.14 16.54 -12.20
CA LYS A 68 -10.02 17.44 -11.45
C LYS A 68 -11.47 16.94 -11.35
N SER A 69 -11.92 16.07 -12.26
CA SER A 69 -13.25 15.44 -12.16
C SER A 69 -13.33 14.31 -11.13
N LEU A 70 -12.19 13.80 -10.62
CA LEU A 70 -12.21 12.76 -9.58
C LEU A 70 -12.77 13.29 -8.27
N THR A 71 -13.50 12.43 -7.57
CA THR A 71 -14.02 12.69 -6.24
C THR A 71 -13.37 11.76 -5.20
N LEU A 72 -13.48 12.11 -3.91
CA LEU A 72 -13.06 11.21 -2.83
C LEU A 72 -13.88 9.89 -2.85
N ASP A 73 -15.13 9.93 -3.30
CA ASP A 73 -15.97 8.74 -3.36
C ASP A 73 -15.47 7.75 -4.40
N ASP A 74 -15.01 8.23 -5.57
CA ASP A 74 -14.37 7.39 -6.59
C ASP A 74 -13.18 6.61 -6.02
N ILE A 75 -12.36 7.28 -5.19
CA ILE A 75 -11.20 6.67 -4.54
C ILE A 75 -11.63 5.62 -3.51
N LYS A 76 -12.63 5.93 -2.68
CA LYS A 76 -13.16 4.97 -1.69
C LYS A 76 -13.76 3.75 -2.38
N THR A 77 -14.55 3.96 -3.42
CA THR A 77 -15.16 2.91 -4.23
C THR A 77 -14.10 2.05 -4.92
N PHE A 78 -13.09 2.67 -5.51
CA PHE A 78 -11.97 1.95 -6.11
C PHE A 78 -11.24 1.08 -5.06
N TYR A 79 -10.91 1.64 -3.90
CA TYR A 79 -10.18 0.92 -2.86
C TYR A 79 -10.97 -0.28 -2.33
N ASN A 80 -12.25 -0.07 -2.00
CA ASN A 80 -13.12 -1.11 -1.46
C ASN A 80 -13.34 -2.26 -2.44
N ARG A 81 -13.36 -1.97 -3.75
CA ARG A 81 -13.58 -2.98 -4.79
C ARG A 81 -12.32 -3.73 -5.18
N ASN A 82 -11.17 -3.06 -5.22
CA ASN A 82 -9.96 -3.64 -5.82
C ASN A 82 -8.92 -4.09 -4.79
N ILE A 83 -8.87 -3.46 -3.61
CA ILE A 83 -7.94 -3.80 -2.54
C ILE A 83 -8.66 -4.74 -1.57
N ILE A 84 -8.72 -6.01 -1.98
CA ILE A 84 -9.39 -7.11 -1.29
C ILE A 84 -8.48 -8.34 -1.23
N PRO A 85 -8.67 -9.25 -0.26
CA PRO A 85 -7.84 -10.44 -0.10
C PRO A 85 -7.75 -11.30 -1.36
N SER A 86 -8.88 -11.52 -2.05
CA SER A 86 -8.93 -12.38 -3.24
C SER A 86 -8.20 -11.80 -4.46
N ASN A 87 -7.87 -10.52 -4.45
CA ASN A 87 -7.15 -9.82 -5.52
C ASN A 87 -5.75 -9.33 -5.06
N THR A 88 -5.24 -9.84 -3.94
CA THR A 88 -3.99 -9.41 -3.34
C THR A 88 -3.06 -10.60 -3.10
N CYS A 89 -1.76 -10.40 -3.30
CA CYS A 89 -0.71 -11.36 -2.95
C CYS A 89 0.23 -10.73 -1.91
N LEU A 90 0.56 -11.46 -0.85
CA LEU A 90 1.54 -11.07 0.16
C LEU A 90 2.84 -11.86 -0.05
N THR A 91 3.91 -11.14 -0.39
CA THR A 91 5.26 -11.71 -0.54
C THR A 91 6.12 -11.29 0.64
N ILE A 92 6.73 -12.27 1.33
CA ILE A 92 7.64 -12.05 2.46
C ILE A 92 9.01 -12.58 2.07
N VAL A 93 10.06 -11.75 2.18
CA VAL A 93 11.45 -12.11 1.85
C VAL A 93 12.36 -11.67 2.97
N GLY A 94 13.24 -12.57 3.42
CA GLY A 94 14.22 -12.29 4.46
C GLY A 94 14.68 -13.56 5.17
N ASN A 95 15.43 -13.39 6.26
CA ASN A 95 15.81 -14.49 7.14
C ASN A 95 14.63 -14.88 8.05
N ILE A 96 13.68 -15.64 7.50
CA ILE A 96 12.46 -16.12 8.18
C ILE A 96 12.08 -17.49 7.64
N THR A 97 11.57 -18.37 8.51
CA THR A 97 11.06 -19.67 8.05
C THR A 97 9.69 -19.51 7.40
N ALA A 98 9.34 -20.43 6.50
CA ALA A 98 8.01 -20.43 5.88
C ALA A 98 6.88 -20.62 6.92
N ALA A 99 7.13 -21.35 8.01
CA ALA A 99 6.17 -21.55 9.08
C ALA A 99 5.89 -20.25 9.83
N ASP A 100 6.93 -19.56 10.30
CA ASP A 100 6.80 -18.29 11.02
C ASP A 100 6.15 -17.22 10.14
N ALA A 101 6.54 -17.16 8.86
CA ALA A 101 5.97 -16.21 7.90
C ALA A 101 4.46 -16.44 7.71
N ARG A 102 4.02 -17.71 7.60
CA ARG A 102 2.60 -18.06 7.48
C ARG A 102 1.82 -17.73 8.76
N GLU A 103 2.38 -18.00 9.93
CA GLU A 103 1.73 -17.68 11.20
C GLU A 103 1.55 -16.17 11.36
N LEU A 104 2.59 -15.38 11.12
CA LEU A 104 2.53 -13.92 11.20
C LEU A 104 1.55 -13.35 10.15
N ALA A 105 1.57 -13.87 8.92
CA ALA A 105 0.62 -13.48 7.89
C ALA A 105 -0.82 -13.75 8.31
N LYS A 106 -1.11 -14.95 8.86
CA LYS A 106 -2.45 -15.29 9.37
C LYS A 106 -2.86 -14.41 10.55
N LYS A 107 -1.93 -14.11 11.46
CA LYS A 107 -2.19 -13.22 12.60
C LYS A 107 -2.52 -11.80 12.16
N SER A 108 -1.87 -11.27 11.14
CA SER A 108 -2.06 -9.90 10.68
C SER A 108 -3.20 -9.73 9.67
N PHE A 109 -3.39 -10.69 8.76
CA PHE A 109 -4.35 -10.59 7.65
C PHE A 109 -5.52 -11.58 7.73
N GLY A 110 -5.55 -12.50 8.70
CA GLY A 110 -6.58 -13.55 8.79
C GLY A 110 -8.01 -13.04 8.94
N GLU A 111 -8.18 -11.86 9.53
CA GLU A 111 -9.49 -11.21 9.72
C GLU A 111 -9.84 -10.21 8.62
N TRP A 112 -9.00 -10.09 7.58
CA TRP A 112 -9.27 -9.19 6.47
C TRP A 112 -10.40 -9.73 5.61
N ASN A 113 -11.64 -9.40 5.99
CA ASN A 113 -12.85 -9.87 5.32
C ASN A 113 -13.44 -8.75 4.45
N ARG A 114 -12.93 -8.62 3.22
CA ARG A 114 -13.55 -7.82 2.16
C ARG A 114 -13.85 -8.69 0.95
N SER A 115 -15.08 -8.60 0.44
CA SER A 115 -15.45 -9.17 -0.85
C SER A 115 -15.62 -8.04 -1.87
N ALA A 116 -15.37 -8.33 -3.14
CA ALA A 116 -15.78 -7.44 -4.22
C ALA A 116 -17.31 -7.29 -4.15
N SER A 117 -17.81 -6.06 -4.07
CA SER A 117 -19.24 -5.83 -4.31
C SER A 117 -19.52 -6.09 -5.79
N GLU A 118 -20.47 -6.98 -6.08
CA GLU A 118 -20.97 -7.19 -7.44
C GLU A 118 -21.46 -5.86 -8.02
N HIS A 119 -20.99 -5.53 -9.23
CA HIS A 119 -21.51 -4.40 -9.97
C HIS A 119 -22.84 -4.83 -10.60
N GLN A 120 -23.94 -4.16 -10.25
CA GLN A 120 -25.10 -4.11 -11.14
C GLN A 120 -24.64 -3.40 -12.40
N VAL A 121 -24.29 -4.17 -13.43
CA VAL A 121 -24.12 -3.65 -14.79
C VAL A 121 -25.52 -3.23 -15.24
N SER A 122 -25.83 -1.94 -15.12
CA SER A 122 -26.97 -1.35 -15.84
C SER A 122 -26.69 -1.53 -17.33
N LYS A 123 -27.45 -2.43 -17.95
CA LYS A 123 -27.58 -2.54 -19.41
C LYS A 123 -28.17 -1.27 -20.00
#